data_AF-A0A068NJ27-F1
#
_entry.id   AF-A0A068NJ27-F1
#
_cell.length_a   1.000
_cell.length_b   1.000
_cell.length_c   1.000
_cell.angle_alpha   90.00
_cell.angle_beta   90.00
_cell.angle_gamma   90.00
#
_symmetry.space_group_name_H-M   'P 1'
#
loop_
_entity.id
_entity.type
_entity.pdbx_description
1 polymer ?
#
loop_
_entity_poly.entity_id
_entity_poly.type
_entity_poly.pdbx_seq_one_letter_code
_entity_poly.pdbx_strand_id
1 'polypeptide(L)'
;MGSLVNRVRIARRDATDRRERVEAEKRGPSVQERQSELILFYERYEELVEILCDAAQYGPTPKLARSYLNHRDWFRDQYARIRPFLVSFLRMEPEDDRADAFEALVASDDLEGFLSTDDGSMISRITRTREALVLYGEHLRHLAARTA
;
A
#
# COMPACT_ATOMS: atom_id res chain seq x y z
N MET A 1 -9.34 -50.51 -10.34
CA MET A 1 -9.73 -49.69 -11.51
C MET A 1 -10.52 -48.47 -11.04
N GLY A 2 -9.86 -47.34 -10.78
CA GLY A 2 -10.53 -46.09 -10.43
C GLY A 2 -11.25 -45.51 -11.65
N SER A 3 -12.57 -45.43 -11.56
CA SER A 3 -13.49 -45.12 -12.67
C SER A 3 -13.15 -43.81 -13.40
N LEU A 4 -13.08 -43.88 -14.73
CA LEU A 4 -13.01 -42.75 -15.67
C LEU A 4 -14.00 -41.63 -15.35
N VAL A 5 -15.16 -41.98 -14.79
CA VAL A 5 -16.22 -41.05 -14.38
C VAL A 5 -15.73 -40.09 -13.28
N ASN A 6 -14.87 -40.57 -12.38
CA ASN A 6 -14.32 -39.74 -11.29
C ASN A 6 -13.32 -38.70 -11.83
N ARG A 7 -12.54 -39.05 -12.86
CA ARG A 7 -11.58 -38.13 -13.50
C ARG A 7 -12.27 -37.01 -14.27
N VAL A 8 -13.36 -37.33 -14.98
CA VAL A 8 -14.16 -36.33 -15.72
C VAL A 8 -14.86 -35.36 -14.77
N ARG A 9 -15.33 -35.84 -13.61
CA ARG A 9 -15.98 -35.00 -12.60
C ARG A 9 -15.01 -34.05 -11.89
N ILE A 10 -13.79 -34.51 -11.61
CA ILE A 10 -12.71 -33.66 -11.05
C ILE A 10 -12.30 -32.59 -12.07
N ALA A 11 -12.03 -32.97 -13.32
CA ALA A 11 -11.62 -32.01 -14.36
C ALA A 11 -12.69 -30.93 -14.65
N ARG A 12 -13.98 -31.27 -14.58
CA ARG A 12 -15.07 -30.28 -14.70
C ARG A 12 -15.11 -29.33 -13.51
N ARG A 13 -14.90 -29.84 -12.29
CA ARG A 13 -14.84 -29.01 -11.08
C ARG A 13 -13.66 -28.04 -11.14
N ASP A 14 -12.46 -28.52 -11.49
CA ASP A 14 -11.27 -27.69 -11.64
C ASP A 14 -11.44 -26.59 -12.72
N ALA A 15 -12.14 -26.90 -13.82
CA ALA A 15 -12.43 -25.94 -14.87
C ALA A 15 -13.43 -24.85 -14.42
N THR A 16 -14.43 -25.22 -13.63
CA THR A 16 -15.38 -24.27 -13.03
C THR A 16 -14.68 -23.40 -11.99
N ASP A 17 -13.93 -24.00 -11.06
CA ASP A 17 -13.20 -23.30 -10.01
C ASP A 17 -12.16 -22.32 -10.61
N ARG A 18 -11.49 -22.71 -11.70
CA ARG A 18 -10.56 -21.81 -12.41
C ARG A 18 -11.28 -20.66 -13.10
N ARG A 19 -12.46 -20.87 -13.67
CA ARG A 19 -13.28 -19.80 -14.28
C ARG A 19 -13.81 -18.82 -13.23
N GLU A 20 -14.29 -19.34 -12.11
CA GLU A 20 -14.76 -18.53 -10.99
C GLU A 20 -13.65 -17.66 -10.41
N ARG A 21 -12.43 -18.20 -10.27
CA ARG A 21 -11.26 -17.41 -9.85
C ARG A 21 -10.92 -16.28 -10.83
N VAL A 22 -10.92 -16.56 -12.13
CA VAL A 22 -10.65 -15.56 -13.17
C VAL A 22 -11.75 -14.48 -13.22
N GLU A 23 -13.01 -14.87 -13.02
CA GLU A 23 -14.14 -13.93 -12.91
C GLU A 23 -14.04 -13.04 -11.67
N ALA A 24 -13.62 -13.61 -10.52
CA ALA A 24 -13.38 -12.85 -9.30
C ALA A 24 -12.22 -11.86 -9.47
N GLU A 25 -11.09 -12.30 -10.05
CA GLU A 25 -9.94 -11.44 -10.35
C GLU A 25 -10.33 -10.26 -11.27
N LYS A 26 -11.23 -10.49 -12.23
CA LYS A 26 -11.72 -9.43 -13.14
C LYS A 26 -12.61 -8.38 -12.47
N ARG A 27 -13.32 -8.72 -11.38
CA ARG A 27 -14.20 -7.76 -10.69
C ARG A 27 -13.42 -6.77 -9.82
N GLY A 28 -12.20 -7.11 -9.44
CA GLY A 28 -11.40 -6.31 -8.53
C GLY A 28 -12.01 -6.22 -7.12
N PRO A 29 -11.34 -5.52 -6.18
CA PRO A 29 -11.84 -5.38 -4.82
C PRO A 29 -13.08 -4.46 -4.79
N SER A 30 -14.04 -4.83 -3.94
CA SER A 30 -15.21 -4.02 -3.62
C SER A 30 -14.83 -2.70 -2.93
N VAL A 31 -15.75 -1.74 -2.92
CA VAL A 31 -15.55 -0.47 -2.20
C VAL A 31 -15.30 -0.71 -0.71
N GLN A 32 -15.98 -1.69 -0.10
CA GLN A 32 -15.81 -2.03 1.31
C GLN A 32 -14.42 -2.62 1.58
N GLU A 33 -13.96 -3.56 0.75
CA GLU A 33 -12.60 -4.13 0.87
C GLU A 33 -11.55 -3.02 0.74
N ARG A 34 -11.69 -2.13 -0.24
CA ARG A 34 -10.78 -0.98 -0.44
C ARG A 34 -10.79 -0.02 0.75
N GLN A 35 -11.92 0.19 1.41
CA GLN A 35 -12.00 1.01 2.62
C GLN A 35 -11.26 0.36 3.79
N SER A 36 -11.47 -0.93 4.02
CA SER A 36 -10.77 -1.67 5.07
C SER A 36 -9.25 -1.71 4.84
N GLU A 37 -8.83 -1.92 3.59
CA GLU A 37 -7.41 -1.86 3.21
C GLU A 37 -6.83 -0.46 3.44
N LEU A 38 -7.55 0.60 3.07
CA LEU A 38 -7.09 1.98 3.26
C LEU A 38 -6.94 2.33 4.74
N ILE A 39 -7.85 1.89 5.61
CA ILE A 39 -7.77 2.15 7.06
C ILE A 39 -6.51 1.51 7.64
N LEU A 40 -6.31 0.22 7.36
CA LEU A 40 -5.11 -0.50 7.83
C LEU A 40 -3.83 0.12 7.27
N PHE A 41 -3.84 0.51 5.98
CA PHE A 41 -2.71 1.19 5.36
C PHE A 41 -2.39 2.52 6.03
N TYR A 42 -3.41 3.34 6.30
CA TYR A 42 -3.25 4.63 6.94
C TYR A 42 -2.67 4.50 8.36
N GLU A 43 -3.18 3.58 9.17
CA GLU A 43 -2.68 3.33 10.53
C GLU A 43 -1.18 3.00 10.53
N ARG A 44 -0.77 2.06 9.68
CA ARG A 44 0.64 1.62 9.57
C ARG A 44 1.54 2.66 8.92
N TYR A 45 1.00 3.45 8.00
CA TYR A 45 1.70 4.59 7.42
C TYR A 45 1.99 5.65 8.48
N GLU A 46 1.05 5.97 9.36
CA GLU A 46 1.27 6.93 10.45
C GLU A 46 2.32 6.45 11.45
N GLU A 47 2.36 5.14 11.77
CA GLU A 47 3.44 4.54 12.57
C GLU A 47 4.83 4.73 11.91
N LEU A 48 4.92 4.54 10.59
CA LEU A 48 6.15 4.80 9.84
C LEU A 48 6.54 6.28 9.91
N VAL A 49 5.58 7.19 9.73
CA VAL A 49 5.81 8.64 9.80
C VAL A 49 6.33 9.04 11.17
N GLU A 50 5.75 8.51 12.25
CA GLU A 50 6.23 8.77 13.62
C GLU A 50 7.70 8.34 13.78
N ILE A 51 8.06 7.14 13.30
CA ILE A 51 9.45 6.64 13.34
C ILE A 51 10.40 7.60 12.60
N LEU A 52 10.01 8.06 11.40
CA LEU A 52 10.83 8.95 10.60
C LEU A 52 11.01 10.32 11.26
N CYS A 53 9.93 10.89 11.80
CA CYS A 53 9.95 12.16 12.52
C CYS A 53 10.79 12.07 13.81
N ASP A 54 10.62 11.02 14.61
CA ASP A 54 11.40 10.79 15.82
C ASP A 54 12.89 10.65 15.50
N ALA A 55 13.23 9.91 14.45
CA ALA A 55 14.61 9.72 14.03
C ALA A 55 15.23 11.02 13.50
N ALA A 56 14.48 11.85 12.78
CA ALA A 56 14.95 13.15 12.32
C ALA A 56 15.13 14.14 13.46
N GLN A 57 14.27 14.11 14.49
CA GLN A 57 14.32 15.03 15.62
C GLN A 57 15.38 14.65 16.67
N TYR A 58 15.50 13.36 16.99
CA TYR A 58 16.33 12.88 18.10
C TYR A 58 17.54 12.06 17.65
N GLY A 59 17.68 11.80 16.35
CA GLY A 59 18.71 10.95 15.76
C GLY A 59 18.31 9.46 15.71
N PRO A 60 18.96 8.66 14.84
CA PRO A 60 18.67 7.25 14.71
C PRO A 60 19.10 6.48 15.97
N THR A 61 18.25 5.56 16.43
CA THR A 61 18.58 4.62 17.50
C THR A 61 18.42 3.17 17.01
N PRO A 62 19.07 2.17 17.63
CA PRO A 62 18.88 0.77 17.24
C PRO A 62 17.43 0.29 17.30
N LYS A 63 16.61 0.88 18.20
CA LYS A 63 15.18 0.61 18.30
C LYS A 63 14.43 1.17 17.09
N LEU A 64 14.65 2.45 16.77
CA LEU A 64 14.01 3.11 15.62
C LEU A 64 14.42 2.47 14.30
N ALA A 65 15.70 2.12 14.13
CA ALA A 65 16.19 1.45 12.91
C ALA A 65 15.50 0.09 12.69
N ARG A 66 15.32 -0.70 13.76
CA ARG A 66 14.59 -1.98 13.68
C ARG A 66 13.11 -1.77 13.36
N SER A 67 12.47 -0.78 13.99
CA SER A 67 11.09 -0.44 13.69
C SER A 67 10.94 0.02 12.24
N TYR A 68 11.84 0.87 11.74
CA TYR A 68 11.85 1.33 10.36
C TYR A 68 11.88 0.15 9.38
N LEU A 69 12.82 -0.79 9.54
CA LEU A 69 12.91 -1.97 8.65
C LEU A 69 11.60 -2.78 8.61
N ASN A 70 11.03 -3.05 9.79
CA ASN A 70 9.77 -3.80 9.88
C ASN A 70 8.61 -3.09 9.18
N HIS A 71 8.50 -1.76 9.34
CA HIS A 71 7.44 -0.99 8.72
C HIS A 71 7.69 -0.81 7.22
N ARG A 72 8.94 -0.60 6.82
CA ARG A 72 9.37 -0.43 5.43
C ARG A 72 8.96 -1.63 4.58
N ASP A 73 9.32 -2.84 5.00
CA ASP A 73 9.06 -4.05 4.21
C ASP A 73 7.57 -4.30 4.03
N TRP A 74 6.81 -4.14 5.13
CA TRP A 74 5.36 -4.21 5.10
C TRP A 74 4.75 -3.13 4.19
N PHE A 75 5.23 -1.90 4.34
CA PHE A 75 4.74 -0.74 3.60
C PHE A 75 4.94 -0.92 2.09
N ARG A 76 6.11 -1.40 1.65
CA ARG A 76 6.40 -1.64 0.23
C ARG A 76 5.47 -2.68 -0.39
N ASP A 77 5.21 -3.80 0.31
CA ASP A 77 4.28 -4.83 -0.17
C ASP A 77 2.84 -4.31 -0.26
N GLN A 78 2.38 -3.59 0.76
CA GLN A 78 1.01 -3.09 0.79
C GLN A 78 0.80 -1.92 -0.17
N TYR A 79 1.79 -1.03 -0.30
CA TYR A 79 1.72 0.10 -1.21
C TYR A 79 1.56 -0.38 -2.65
N ALA A 80 2.30 -1.42 -3.07
CA ALA A 80 2.16 -1.99 -4.42
C ALA A 80 0.71 -2.40 -4.76
N ARG A 81 -0.07 -2.84 -3.77
CA ARG A 81 -1.48 -3.26 -3.94
C ARG A 81 -2.43 -2.08 -4.06
N ILE A 82 -2.26 -1.06 -3.23
CA ILE A 82 -3.18 0.08 -3.19
C ILE A 82 -2.80 1.20 -4.17
N ARG A 83 -1.53 1.26 -4.60
CA ARG A 83 -0.99 2.29 -5.48
C ARG A 83 -1.83 2.55 -6.74
N PRO A 84 -2.35 1.54 -7.47
CA PRO A 84 -3.19 1.78 -8.65
C PRO A 84 -4.43 2.64 -8.37
N PHE A 85 -4.92 2.64 -7.14
CA PHE A 85 -6.08 3.41 -6.72
C PHE A 85 -5.73 4.77 -6.13
N LEU A 86 -4.52 4.89 -5.57
CA LEU A 86 -4.10 6.03 -4.79
C LEU A 86 -3.33 7.05 -5.63
N VAL A 87 -2.55 6.59 -6.62
CA VAL A 87 -1.66 7.43 -7.42
C VAL A 87 -2.38 8.59 -8.13
N SER A 88 -3.66 8.43 -8.47
CA SER A 88 -4.47 9.51 -9.08
C SER A 88 -4.75 10.68 -8.13
N PHE A 89 -4.60 10.48 -6.82
CA PHE A 89 -4.78 11.50 -5.79
C PHE A 89 -3.46 12.08 -5.30
N LEU A 90 -2.32 11.53 -5.77
CA LEU A 90 -1.00 11.96 -5.35
C LEU A 90 -0.50 13.09 -6.24
N ARG A 91 -0.15 14.22 -5.61
CA ARG A 91 0.49 15.34 -6.30
C ARG A 91 1.97 15.03 -6.53
N MET A 92 2.36 14.83 -7.78
CA MET A 92 3.77 14.67 -8.18
C MET A 92 4.46 16.03 -8.18
N GLU A 93 5.66 16.09 -7.62
CA GLU A 93 6.55 17.25 -7.62
C GLU A 93 7.78 16.99 -8.50
N PRO A 94 8.50 18.04 -8.97
CA PRO A 94 9.73 17.87 -9.75
C PRO A 94 10.81 17.03 -9.06
N GLU A 95 10.79 16.98 -7.72
CA GLU A 95 11.71 16.20 -6.88
C GLU A 95 11.43 14.68 -6.92
N ASP A 96 10.26 14.26 -7.43
CA ASP A 96 9.80 12.87 -7.48
C ASP A 96 10.21 12.15 -8.80
N ASP A 97 11.31 12.58 -9.43
CA ASP A 97 11.72 12.23 -10.82
C ASP A 97 11.81 10.71 -11.12
N ARG A 98 11.95 9.87 -10.09
CA ARG A 98 12.08 8.40 -10.24
C ARG A 98 11.08 7.57 -9.45
N ALA A 99 10.47 8.16 -8.42
CA ALA A 99 9.68 7.45 -7.44
C ALA A 99 8.68 8.43 -6.84
N ASP A 100 7.46 7.99 -6.61
CA ASP A 100 6.44 8.85 -6.01
C ASP A 100 6.72 9.12 -4.52
N ALA A 101 6.00 10.08 -3.93
CA ALA A 101 6.28 10.53 -2.57
C ALA A 101 6.18 9.40 -1.51
N PHE A 102 5.38 8.35 -1.74
CA PHE A 102 5.34 7.20 -0.83
C PHE A 102 6.59 6.34 -0.98
N GLU A 103 6.97 6.04 -2.23
CA GLU A 103 8.16 5.25 -2.53
C GLU A 103 9.43 5.94 -2.02
N ALA A 104 9.49 7.27 -2.09
CA ALA A 104 10.60 8.07 -1.56
C ALA A 104 10.77 7.92 -0.03
N LEU A 105 9.69 7.79 0.75
CA LEU A 105 9.76 7.62 2.21
C LEU A 105 10.38 6.26 2.64
N VAL A 106 10.43 5.30 1.73
CA VAL A 106 10.92 3.93 1.97
C VAL A 106 12.04 3.51 1.01
N ALA A 107 12.63 4.47 0.29
CA ALA A 107 13.62 4.20 -0.73
C ALA A 107 14.89 3.58 -0.15
N SER A 108 15.41 4.15 0.93
CA SER A 108 16.65 3.69 1.57
C SER A 108 16.48 2.35 2.29
N ASP A 109 17.54 1.54 2.29
CA ASP A 109 17.51 0.20 2.90
C ASP A 109 17.54 0.22 4.42
N ASP A 110 17.99 1.32 5.01
CA ASP A 110 18.02 1.52 6.45
C ASP A 110 17.73 2.99 6.80
N LEU A 111 17.46 3.22 8.09
CA LEU A 111 17.04 4.51 8.62
C LEU A 111 18.16 5.56 8.56
N GLU A 112 19.42 5.16 8.71
CA GLU A 112 20.56 6.08 8.66
C GLU A 112 20.79 6.56 7.23
N GLY A 113 20.74 5.62 6.27
CA GLY A 113 20.73 5.90 4.85
C GLY A 113 19.61 6.88 4.48
N PHE A 114 18.38 6.62 4.94
CA PHE A 114 17.24 7.53 4.73
C PHE A 114 17.55 8.96 5.19
N LEU A 115 17.95 9.14 6.46
CA LEU A 115 18.23 10.46 7.04
C LEU A 115 19.40 11.17 6.36
N SER A 116 20.44 10.43 5.95
CA SER A 116 21.60 11.02 5.28
C SER A 116 21.31 11.55 3.88
N THR A 117 20.27 11.02 3.23
CA THR A 117 19.82 11.41 1.90
C THR A 117 18.65 12.39 1.90
N ASP A 118 18.04 12.64 3.08
CA ASP A 118 16.94 13.59 3.17
C ASP A 118 17.46 15.03 2.99
N ASP A 119 16.96 15.69 1.95
CA ASP A 119 17.26 17.07 1.57
C ASP A 119 16.27 18.07 2.19
N GLY A 120 15.58 17.67 3.27
CA GLY A 120 14.52 18.44 3.93
C GLY A 120 13.16 18.31 3.27
N SER A 121 13.02 17.48 2.24
CA SER A 121 11.74 17.23 1.57
C SER A 121 10.88 16.16 2.25
N MET A 122 11.39 15.44 3.27
CA MET A 122 10.62 14.44 4.03
C MET A 122 9.25 14.97 4.49
N ILE A 123 9.20 16.16 5.11
CA ILE A 123 7.94 16.73 5.61
C ILE A 123 6.98 17.03 4.46
N SER A 124 7.49 17.60 3.35
CA SER A 124 6.70 17.84 2.15
C SER A 124 6.11 16.55 1.58
N ARG A 125 6.91 15.47 1.49
CA ARG A 125 6.45 14.14 1.07
C ARG A 125 5.35 13.63 1.99
N ILE A 126 5.56 13.66 3.31
CA ILE A 126 4.56 13.23 4.32
C ILE A 126 3.23 13.98 4.14
N THR A 127 3.28 15.30 3.97
CA THR A 127 2.07 16.12 3.77
C THR A 127 1.32 15.70 2.52
N ARG A 128 2.02 15.53 1.39
CA ARG A 128 1.40 15.13 0.11
C ARG A 128 0.82 13.73 0.16
N THR A 129 1.51 12.79 0.81
CA THR A 129 1.01 11.42 0.98
C THR A 129 -0.21 11.33 1.89
N ARG A 130 -0.25 12.13 2.97
CA ARG A 130 -1.44 12.25 3.84
C ARG A 130 -2.63 12.83 3.08
N GLU A 131 -2.41 13.88 2.31
CA GLU A 131 -3.45 14.49 1.48
C GLU A 131 -4.02 13.47 0.48
N ALA A 132 -3.16 12.70 -0.20
CA ALA A 132 -3.59 11.66 -1.13
C ALA A 132 -4.45 10.58 -0.44
N LEU A 133 -4.08 10.15 0.77
CA LEU A 133 -4.86 9.19 1.56
C LEU A 133 -6.24 9.75 1.96
N VAL A 134 -6.31 11.02 2.34
CA VAL A 134 -7.57 11.70 2.69
C VAL A 134 -8.48 11.78 1.47
N LEU A 135 -7.98 12.29 0.35
CA LEU A 135 -8.75 12.43 -0.90
C LEU A 135 -9.24 11.08 -1.42
N TYR A 136 -8.40 10.05 -1.34
CA TYR A 136 -8.79 8.71 -1.71
C TYR A 136 -9.89 8.14 -0.78
N GLY A 137 -9.76 8.38 0.54
CA GLY A 137 -10.80 8.01 1.50
C GLY A 137 -12.13 8.72 1.26
N GLU A 138 -12.11 10.00 0.90
CA GLU A 138 -13.31 10.74 0.48
C GLU A 138 -13.94 10.15 -0.77
N HIS A 139 -13.13 9.84 -1.77
CA HIS A 139 -13.59 9.19 -2.99
C HIS A 139 -14.30 7.86 -2.70
N LEU A 140 -13.72 7.01 -1.83
CA LEU A 140 -14.35 5.74 -1.44
C LEU A 140 -15.68 5.95 -0.70
N ARG A 141 -15.78 6.97 0.16
CA ARG A 141 -17.06 7.32 0.82
C ARG A 141 -18.12 7.74 -0.19
N HIS A 142 -17.76 8.54 -1.20
CA HIS A 142 -18.67 8.92 -2.26
C HIS A 142 -19.12 7.73 -3.12
N LEU A 143 -18.22 6.79 -3.43
CA LEU A 143 -18.60 5.56 -4.13
C LEU A 143 -19.58 4.72 -3.30
N ALA A 144 -19.30 4.52 -2.02
CA ALA A 144 -20.15 3.75 -1.12
C ALA A 144 -21.57 4.33 -1.05
N ALA A 145 -21.69 5.66 -0.93
CA ALA A 145 -22.97 6.36 -0.87
C ALA A 145 -23.78 6.27 -2.17
N ARG A 146 -23.14 6.03 -3.32
CA ARG A 146 -23.83 5.85 -4.62
C ARG A 146 -24.27 4.41 -4.86
N THR A 147 -23.70 3.46 -4.13
CA THR A 147 -23.99 2.02 -4.23
C THR A 147 -24.92 1.51 -3.13
N ALA A 148 -25.19 2.34 -2.12
CA ALA A 148 -26.19 2.11 -1.07
C ALA A 148 -27.59 2.52 -1.54
#